data_AF-A0A962T3I5-F1
#
_entry.id   AF-A0A962T3I5-F1
#
_cell.length_a   1.000
_cell.length_b   1.000
_cell.length_c   1.000
_cell.angle_alpha   90.00
_cell.angle_beta   90.00
_cell.angle_gamma   90.00
#
_symmetry.space_group_name_H-M   'P 1'
#
loop_
_entity.id
_entity.type
_entity.pdbx_description
1 polymer ?
#
loop_
_entity_poly.entity_id
_entity_poly.type
_entity_poly.pdbx_seq_one_letter_code
_entity_poly.pdbx_strand_id
1 'polypeptide(L)'
;KQFEARKAQGESVDRLEFFAVIDDDQGQQTFRYMKAIPTAGLCLNCHGEKIAPEVDAELKKLYPYDKARGFREGDLRGAFTIARPLP
;
A
#
# COMPACT_ATOMS: atom_id res chain seq x y z
N LYS A 1 1.03 -0.12 -11.12
CA LYS A 1 -0.02 0.16 -12.14
C LYS A 1 -1.11 -0.93 -12.19
N GLN A 2 -0.81 -2.21 -11.93
CA GLN A 2 -1.84 -3.26 -11.99
C GLN A 2 -2.86 -3.23 -10.83
N PHE A 3 -2.47 -2.87 -9.61
CA PHE A 3 -3.39 -2.91 -8.45
C PHE A 3 -4.52 -1.89 -8.53
N GLU A 4 -4.23 -0.62 -8.81
CA GLU A 4 -5.28 0.41 -8.97
C GLU A 4 -6.22 0.09 -10.15
N ALA A 5 -5.68 -0.45 -11.25
CA ALA A 5 -6.49 -0.88 -12.40
C ALA A 5 -7.41 -2.06 -12.05
N ARG A 6 -6.91 -3.06 -11.30
CA ARG A 6 -7.69 -4.22 -10.85
C ARG A 6 -8.73 -3.84 -9.79
N LYS A 7 -8.40 -2.93 -8.86
CA LYS A 7 -9.36 -2.30 -7.94
C LYS A 7 -10.48 -1.62 -8.72
N ALA A 8 -10.14 -0.81 -9.72
CA ALA A 8 -11.13 -0.12 -10.56
C ALA A 8 -12.03 -1.09 -11.35
N GLN A 9 -11.58 -2.31 -11.60
CA GLN A 9 -12.36 -3.38 -12.22
C GLN A 9 -13.23 -4.17 -11.23
N GLY A 10 -13.27 -3.75 -9.95
CA GLY A 10 -14.13 -4.34 -8.92
C GLY A 10 -13.48 -5.49 -8.15
N GLU A 11 -12.19 -5.77 -8.35
CA GLU A 11 -11.50 -6.73 -7.51
C GLU A 11 -11.31 -6.15 -6.10
N SER A 12 -11.65 -6.95 -5.10
CA SER A 12 -11.50 -6.56 -3.70
C SER A 12 -10.02 -6.34 -3.36
N VAL A 13 -9.71 -5.21 -2.73
CA VAL A 13 -8.32 -4.79 -2.48
C VAL A 13 -7.56 -5.78 -1.60
N ASP A 14 -8.24 -6.46 -0.68
CA ASP A 14 -7.67 -7.51 0.17
C ASP A 14 -7.19 -8.76 -0.59
N ARG A 15 -7.67 -8.96 -1.83
CA ARG A 15 -7.29 -10.07 -2.72
C ARG A 15 -6.25 -9.68 -3.77
N LEU A 16 -5.87 -8.39 -3.82
CA LEU A 16 -4.88 -7.92 -4.79
C LEU A 16 -3.47 -8.37 -4.38
N GLU A 17 -3.02 -9.43 -5.03
CA GLU A 17 -1.64 -9.90 -4.98
C GLU A 17 -1.07 -10.11 -6.38
N PHE A 18 0.26 -10.08 -6.46
CA PHE A 18 1.01 -10.30 -7.69
C PHE A 18 2.35 -10.96 -7.36
N PHE A 19 2.79 -11.88 -8.21
CA PHE A 19 4.14 -12.43 -8.18
C PHE A 19 4.73 -12.49 -9.58
N ALA A 20 6.06 -12.41 -9.64
CA ALA A 20 6.82 -12.58 -10.87
C ALA A 20 8.24 -13.07 -10.56
N VAL A 21 8.87 -13.73 -11.52
CA VAL A 21 10.33 -13.87 -11.57
C VAL A 21 10.85 -12.83 -12.53
N ILE A 22 11.85 -12.06 -12.11
CA ILE A 22 12.52 -11.06 -12.93
C ILE A 22 14.00 -11.40 -13.05
N ASP A 23 14.58 -11.17 -14.21
CA ASP A 23 16.02 -11.26 -14.44
C ASP A 23 16.64 -9.88 -14.25
N ASP A 24 17.84 -9.81 -13.66
CA ASP A 24 18.66 -8.59 -13.69
C ASP A 24 19.61 -8.58 -14.90
N ASP A 25 20.38 -7.49 -15.05
CA ASP A 25 21.31 -7.30 -16.16
C ASP A 25 22.45 -8.35 -16.19
N GLN A 26 22.63 -9.12 -15.12
CA GLN A 26 23.63 -10.18 -14.98
C GLN A 26 23.02 -11.59 -15.13
N GLY A 27 21.71 -11.68 -15.40
CA GLY A 27 20.98 -12.95 -15.54
C GLY A 27 20.61 -13.60 -14.22
N GLN A 28 20.77 -12.93 -13.07
CA GLN A 28 20.31 -13.44 -11.78
C GLN A 28 18.79 -13.32 -11.68
N GLN A 29 18.13 -14.45 -11.50
CA GLN A 29 16.69 -14.49 -11.33
C GLN A 29 16.30 -14.11 -9.91
N THR A 30 15.30 -13.24 -9.76
CA THR A 30 14.73 -12.84 -8.47
C THR A 30 13.23 -13.06 -8.47
N PHE A 31 12.75 -13.86 -7.52
CA PHE A 31 11.32 -13.95 -7.25
C PHE A 31 10.86 -12.70 -6.50
N ARG A 32 9.80 -12.06 -7.00
CA ARG A 32 9.13 -10.93 -6.36
C ARG A 32 7.67 -11.26 -6.09
N TYR A 33 7.20 -10.84 -4.93
CA TYR A 33 5.79 -10.91 -4.56
C TYR A 33 5.35 -9.58 -3.94
N MET A 34 4.10 -9.21 -4.18
CA MET A 34 3.48 -8.00 -3.70
C MET A 34 2.03 -8.29 -3.28
N LYS A 35 1.63 -7.81 -2.11
CA LYS A 35 0.26 -7.92 -1.60
C LYS A 35 -0.26 -6.57 -1.12
N ALA A 36 -1.43 -6.17 -1.61
CA ALA A 36 -2.07 -4.93 -1.26
C ALA A 36 -2.41 -4.83 0.23
N ILE A 37 -2.42 -3.60 0.74
CA ILE A 37 -2.84 -3.24 2.09
C ILE A 37 -4.10 -2.39 1.95
N PRO A 38 -5.30 -2.94 2.19
CA PRO A 38 -6.50 -2.14 2.31
C PRO A 38 -6.51 -1.36 3.63
N THR A 39 -7.13 -0.18 3.64
CA THR A 39 -7.48 0.52 4.88
C THR A 39 -8.71 -0.13 5.53
N ALA A 40 -8.67 -0.27 6.86
CA ALA A 40 -9.81 -0.64 7.70
C ALA A 40 -10.14 0.51 8.67
N GLY A 41 -11.25 0.42 9.41
CA GLY A 41 -11.67 1.47 10.36
C GLY A 41 -10.56 2.01 11.27
N LEU A 42 -9.75 1.15 11.89
CA LEU A 42 -8.64 1.59 12.76
C LEU A 42 -7.59 2.43 12.01
N CYS A 43 -7.32 2.10 10.74
CA CYS A 43 -6.37 2.84 9.90
C CYS A 43 -6.81 4.30 9.72
N LEU A 44 -8.12 4.54 9.66
CA LEU A 44 -8.70 5.85 9.36
C LEU A 44 -8.57 6.84 10.52
N ASN A 45 -8.28 6.38 11.74
CA ASN A 45 -8.01 7.26 12.88
C ASN A 45 -6.82 8.21 12.63
N CYS A 46 -5.87 7.78 11.80
CA CYS A 46 -4.69 8.57 11.43
C CYS A 46 -4.53 8.80 9.93
N HIS A 47 -5.22 8.05 9.07
CA HIS A 47 -5.07 8.14 7.62
C HIS A 47 -6.36 8.58 6.89
N GLY A 48 -7.46 8.79 7.62
CA GLY A 48 -8.77 9.13 7.05
C GLY A 48 -8.88 10.56 6.52
N GLU A 49 -10.00 10.85 5.84
CA GLU A 49 -10.40 12.21 5.44
C GLU A 49 -10.72 13.12 6.64
N LYS A 50 -11.17 12.53 7.74
CA LYS A 50 -11.52 13.21 8.98
C LYS A 50 -10.85 12.49 10.14
N ILE A 51 -10.04 13.21 10.90
CA ILE A 51 -9.38 12.70 12.10
C ILE A 51 -9.49 13.70 13.25
N ALA A 52 -9.20 13.24 14.47
CA ALA A 52 -9.28 14.09 15.65
C ALA A 52 -8.25 15.25 15.60
N PRO A 53 -8.62 16.48 16.02
CA PRO A 53 -7.73 17.64 15.94
C PRO A 53 -6.38 17.45 16.63
N GLU A 54 -6.36 16.76 17.77
CA GLU A 54 -5.15 16.46 18.53
C GLU A 54 -4.20 15.53 17.76
N VAL A 55 -4.74 14.56 17.02
CA VAL A 55 -3.95 13.66 16.16
C VAL A 55 -3.43 14.43 14.95
N ASP A 56 -4.24 15.31 14.34
CA ASP A 56 -3.81 16.12 13.19
C ASP A 56 -2.69 17.09 13.56
N ALA A 57 -2.76 17.70 14.74
CA ALA A 57 -1.73 18.58 15.25
C ALA A 57 -0.39 17.85 15.43
N GLU A 58 -0.39 16.66 16.04
CA GLU A 58 0.85 15.89 16.25
C GLU A 58 1.40 15.33 14.92
N LEU A 59 0.52 14.88 14.01
CA LEU A 59 0.94 14.44 12.68
C LEU A 59 1.61 15.56 11.89
N LYS A 60 1.04 16.78 11.88
CA LYS A 60 1.65 17.94 11.20
C LYS A 60 3.01 18.32 11.77
N LYS A 61 3.20 18.14 13.08
CA LYS A 61 4.46 18.40 13.77
C LYS A 61 5.53 17.35 13.45
N LEU A 62 5.18 16.07 13.54
CA LEU A 62 6.12 14.96 13.38
C LEU A 62 6.37 14.57 11.92
N TYR A 63 5.37 14.77 11.06
CA TYR A 63 5.38 14.38 9.65
C TYR A 63 4.86 15.54 8.77
N PRO A 64 5.59 16.68 8.68
CA PRO A 64 5.14 17.89 7.97
C PRO A 64 4.90 17.70 6.47
N TYR A 65 5.39 16.61 5.89
CA TYR A 65 5.22 16.25 4.47
C TYR A 65 4.39 14.98 4.28
N ASP A 66 3.59 14.58 5.27
CA ASP A 66 2.77 13.39 5.20
C ASP A 66 1.78 13.45 4.02
N LYS A 67 1.81 12.39 3.20
CA LYS A 67 0.91 12.19 2.05
C LYS A 67 -0.06 11.02 2.27
N ALA A 68 0.07 10.28 3.37
CA ALA A 68 -0.75 9.13 3.67
C ALA A 68 -2.06 9.54 4.36
N ARG A 69 -2.84 10.42 3.74
CA ARG A 69 -4.01 11.06 4.35
C ARG A 69 -5.19 11.03 3.37
N GLY A 70 -6.41 11.21 3.86
CA GLY A 70 -7.59 11.31 3.00
C GLY A 70 -8.14 9.97 2.50
N PHE A 71 -7.76 8.85 3.11
CA PHE A 71 -8.29 7.55 2.74
C PHE A 71 -9.72 7.33 3.26
N ARG A 72 -10.46 6.45 2.57
CA ARG A 72 -11.73 5.86 3.01
C ARG A 72 -11.52 4.40 3.34
N GLU A 73 -12.52 3.75 3.95
CA GLU A 73 -12.45 2.31 4.23
C GLU A 73 -12.40 1.51 2.93
N GLY A 74 -11.52 0.49 2.88
CA GLY A 74 -11.30 -0.33 1.69
C GLY A 74 -10.39 0.30 0.62
N ASP A 75 -9.86 1.51 0.83
CA ASP A 75 -8.90 2.10 -0.08
C ASP A 75 -7.54 1.39 -0.07
N LEU A 76 -6.79 1.52 -1.16
CA LEU A 76 -5.44 0.97 -1.26
C LEU A 76 -4.47 1.89 -0.52
N ARG A 77 -4.04 1.49 0.68
CA ARG A 77 -3.04 2.23 1.45
C ARG A 77 -1.64 2.09 0.86
N GLY A 78 -1.34 0.94 0.27
CA GLY A 78 -0.03 0.55 -0.21
C GLY A 78 0.05 -0.96 -0.41
N ALA A 79 1.24 -1.54 -0.31
CA ALA A 79 1.44 -2.98 -0.41
C ALA A 79 2.69 -3.44 0.35
N PHE A 80 2.68 -4.67 0.83
CA PHE A 80 3.87 -5.37 1.26
C PHE A 80 4.55 -5.99 0.03
N THR A 81 5.89 -5.97 0.01
CA THR A 81 6.68 -6.59 -1.07
C THR A 81 7.80 -7.45 -0.50
N ILE A 82 8.04 -8.61 -1.11
CA ILE A 82 9.25 -9.41 -0.86
C ILE A 82 10.01 -9.63 -2.16
N ALA A 83 11.34 -9.73 -2.05
CA ALA A 83 12.23 -10.09 -3.14
C ALA A 83 13.21 -11.14 -2.63
N ARG A 84 13.35 -12.25 -3.36
CA ARG A 84 14.26 -13.35 -3.02
C ARG A 84 15.02 -13.79 -4.27
N PRO A 85 16.37 -13.65 -4.29
CA PRO A 85 17.19 -14.26 -5.34
C PRO A 85 16.92 -15.76 -5.41
N LEU A 86 16.83 -16.29 -6.62
CA LEU A 86 16.69 -17.73 -6.84
C LEU A 86 18.09 -18.39 -6.91
N PRO A 87 18.21 -19.66 -6.50
CA PRO A 87 19.46 -20.40 -6.60
C PRO A 87 19.98 -20.57 -8.03
#